data_AF-A0AAI9G446-F1
#
_entry.id   AF-A0AAI9G446-F1
#
_cell.length_a   1.000
_cell.length_b   1.000
_cell.length_c   1.000
_cell.angle_alpha   90.00
_cell.angle_beta   90.00
_cell.angle_gamma   90.00
#
_symmetry.space_group_name_H-M   'P 1'
#
loop_
_entity.id
_entity.type
_entity.pdbx_description
1 polymer ?
#
loop_
_entity_poly.entity_id
_entity_poly.type
_entity_poly.pdbx_seq_one_letter_code
_entity_poly.pdbx_strand_id
1 'polypeptide(L)'
;MTDTRSLHGRILTPLGWRRGHVHFDSHVCQLQVDDHSGADDLQLPVILPGFIDLHVHGAAGVDLMQGGDVARTIARTHLRFGTTTLLATTMTAGLDEIEHALHGVAATMAAPDADAASIVGVHLEGPFISPQRLGAQPNRTIEATLALVQRLHALAPIRVMTLAPEIGEHTALIPALSAMGIRVQLGHSAGTYEEGVAALQAGASGFTHLFNGMTGVDHYRPGIAAAALAHAQYAEIIPDLQHIHPGVIRLAARAIPRLYAVTDATAATGMPDGEYALGEQRVHKCGGCVRLATGSLAGSALTMDQALRNLVQVGLELADASQRVSTFPADYLGLGDRGRIAPDARADLVVLDAELRLQQVVVGGRVVDLNATPA
;
A
#
# COMPACT_ATOMS: atom_id res chain seq x y z
N MET A 1 4.90 -21.65 25.60
CA MET A 1 5.85 -20.55 25.84
C MET A 1 6.45 -20.21 24.50
N THR A 2 6.22 -19.01 23.98
CA THR A 2 6.86 -18.55 22.75
C THR A 2 8.31 -18.23 23.07
N ASP A 3 9.26 -18.88 22.40
CA ASP A 3 10.67 -18.60 22.58
C ASP A 3 10.95 -17.14 22.17
N THR A 4 11.41 -16.33 23.12
CA THR A 4 11.86 -14.97 22.84
C THR A 4 13.07 -15.02 21.90
N ARG A 5 12.99 -14.25 20.81
CA ARG A 5 14.04 -14.10 19.80
C ARG A 5 14.70 -12.73 19.93
N SER A 6 15.89 -12.59 19.36
CA SER A 6 16.63 -11.33 19.36
C SER A 6 17.23 -11.04 17.99
N LEU A 7 17.18 -9.79 17.56
CA LEU A 7 17.88 -9.27 16.38
C LEU A 7 18.80 -8.12 16.81
N HIS A 8 20.06 -8.14 16.34
CA HIS A 8 21.04 -7.07 16.59
C HIS A 8 21.23 -6.22 15.35
N GLY A 9 21.29 -4.89 15.52
CA GLY A 9 21.58 -3.99 14.41
C GLY A 9 21.30 -2.52 14.69
N ARG A 10 21.14 -1.76 13.61
CA ARG A 10 20.67 -0.37 13.61
C ARG A 10 19.16 -0.34 13.53
N ILE A 11 18.52 -0.04 14.64
CA ILE A 11 17.08 -0.12 14.84
C ILE A 11 16.47 1.26 14.65
N LEU A 12 15.50 1.40 13.74
CA LEU A 12 14.70 2.62 13.63
C LEU A 12 13.52 2.56 14.59
N THR A 13 13.60 3.34 15.67
CA THR A 13 12.52 3.49 16.66
C THR A 13 11.74 4.79 16.43
N PRO A 14 10.55 4.98 17.05
CA PRO A 14 9.86 6.27 17.06
C PRO A 14 10.71 7.44 17.60
N LEU A 15 11.73 7.15 18.41
CA LEU A 15 12.66 8.12 18.99
C LEU A 15 13.96 8.28 18.16
N GLY A 16 13.96 7.77 16.92
CA GLY A 16 15.09 7.78 16.00
C GLY A 16 15.93 6.51 16.05
N TRP A 17 17.09 6.58 15.39
CA TRP A 17 18.03 5.46 15.29
C TRP A 17 18.60 5.07 16.66
N ARG A 18 18.67 3.77 16.91
CA ARG A 18 19.34 3.16 18.06
C ARG A 18 20.19 1.98 17.57
N ARG A 19 21.30 1.72 18.26
CA ARG A 19 22.08 0.49 18.06
C ARG A 19 21.80 -0.45 19.22
N GLY A 20 21.62 -1.74 18.92
CA GLY A 20 21.53 -2.78 19.94
C GLY A 20 20.58 -3.90 19.52
N HIS A 21 19.83 -4.43 20.48
CA HIS A 21 18.98 -5.60 20.30
C HIS A 21 17.48 -5.26 20.37
N VAL A 22 16.71 -5.83 19.44
CA VAL A 22 15.25 -5.96 19.56
C VAL A 22 14.95 -7.38 20.03
N HIS A 23 14.40 -7.51 21.24
CA HIS A 23 13.91 -8.77 21.78
C HIS A 23 12.40 -8.87 21.55
N PHE A 24 11.93 -9.99 21.00
CA PHE A 24 10.53 -10.16 20.63
C PHE A 24 10.03 -11.60 20.73
N ASP A 25 8.73 -11.73 21.00
CA ASP A 25 7.93 -12.88 20.63
C ASP A 25 6.97 -12.48 19.50
N SER A 26 5.68 -12.79 19.58
CA SER A 26 4.63 -12.11 18.81
C SER A 26 4.67 -10.57 18.85
N HIS A 27 5.20 -9.98 19.92
CA HIS A 27 5.35 -8.55 20.14
C HIS A 27 6.79 -8.21 20.51
N VAL A 28 7.19 -6.97 20.29
CA VAL A 28 8.46 -6.43 20.77
C VAL A 28 8.40 -6.35 22.29
N CYS A 29 9.22 -7.15 22.97
CA CYS A 29 9.26 -7.21 24.43
C CYS A 29 10.17 -6.12 25.00
N GLN A 30 11.34 -5.92 24.37
CA GLN A 30 12.36 -5.02 24.91
C GLN A 30 13.28 -4.49 23.80
N LEU A 31 13.67 -3.22 23.94
CA LEU A 31 14.78 -2.62 23.21
C LEU A 31 15.96 -2.44 24.16
N GLN A 32 17.07 -3.10 23.84
CA GLN A 32 18.32 -2.97 24.57
C GLN A 32 19.29 -2.15 23.71
N VAL A 33 19.79 -1.04 24.26
CA VAL A 33 20.69 -0.11 23.56
C VAL A 33 22.13 -0.40 23.98
N ASP A 34 23.05 -0.41 23.02
CA ASP A 34 24.48 -0.59 23.26
C ASP A 34 25.11 0.71 23.78
N ASP A 35 26.06 0.62 24.72
CA ASP A 35 26.71 1.79 25.36
C ASP A 35 27.73 2.54 24.46
N HIS A 36 28.10 2.01 23.28
CA HIS A 36 29.12 2.59 22.39
C HIS A 36 28.74 2.58 20.90
N SER A 37 28.78 3.76 20.27
CA SER A 37 28.76 3.94 18.81
C SER A 37 30.18 4.01 18.25
N GLY A 38 30.53 3.14 17.30
CA GLY A 38 31.84 3.10 16.64
C GLY A 38 31.72 3.33 15.14
N ALA A 39 32.85 3.50 14.44
CA ALA A 39 32.88 3.68 12.98
C ALA A 39 32.30 2.49 12.19
N ASP A 40 32.26 1.29 12.80
CA ASP A 40 31.72 0.06 12.19
C ASP A 40 30.18 -0.03 12.21
N ASP A 41 29.48 0.96 12.79
CA ASP A 41 28.01 0.95 12.90
C ASP A 41 27.33 0.86 11.53
N LEU A 42 27.93 1.43 10.48
CA LEU A 42 27.37 1.40 9.12
C LEU A 42 27.39 0.00 8.47
N GLN A 43 28.15 -0.95 9.01
CA GLN A 43 28.19 -2.34 8.55
C GLN A 43 27.14 -3.23 9.24
N LEU A 44 26.51 -2.74 10.30
CA LEU A 44 25.46 -3.48 11.00
C LEU A 44 24.18 -3.52 10.16
N PRO A 45 23.42 -4.63 10.20
CA PRO A 45 22.11 -4.72 9.56
C PRO A 45 21.18 -3.60 10.02
N VAL A 46 20.37 -3.11 9.11
CA VAL A 46 19.33 -2.12 9.39
C VAL A 46 18.03 -2.86 9.74
N ILE A 47 17.42 -2.50 10.86
CA ILE A 47 16.15 -3.07 11.32
C ILE A 47 15.08 -1.98 11.26
N LEU A 48 14.09 -2.19 10.39
CA LEU A 48 12.96 -1.30 10.17
C LEU A 48 11.64 -1.97 10.59
N PRO A 49 10.58 -1.19 10.86
CA PRO A 49 9.24 -1.75 10.99
C PRO A 49 8.81 -2.45 9.70
N GLY A 50 8.05 -3.54 9.84
CA GLY A 50 7.38 -4.25 8.75
C GLY A 50 6.71 -3.31 7.76
N PHE A 51 6.90 -3.54 6.46
CA PHE A 51 6.27 -2.69 5.44
C PHE A 51 4.76 -2.94 5.41
N ILE A 52 4.01 -1.90 5.05
CA ILE A 52 2.56 -1.90 4.95
C ILE A 52 2.15 -1.34 3.60
N ASP A 53 1.39 -2.12 2.84
CA ASP A 53 0.95 -1.74 1.50
C ASP A 53 -0.57 -1.65 1.42
N LEU A 54 -1.10 -0.47 1.09
CA LEU A 54 -2.54 -0.23 1.08
C LEU A 54 -3.18 -0.38 -0.30
N HIS A 55 -2.39 -0.75 -1.32
CA HIS A 55 -2.87 -0.86 -2.69
C HIS A 55 -2.20 -2.03 -3.42
N VAL A 56 -2.82 -3.22 -3.39
CA VAL A 56 -2.29 -4.47 -3.95
C VAL A 56 -3.38 -5.25 -4.69
N HIS A 57 -3.29 -5.33 -6.01
CA HIS A 57 -4.22 -6.11 -6.85
C HIS A 57 -3.79 -7.57 -7.02
N GLY A 58 -2.49 -7.86 -7.03
CA GLY A 58 -2.00 -9.19 -7.36
C GLY A 58 -0.53 -9.44 -7.02
N ALA A 59 -0.12 -10.68 -7.27
CA ALA A 59 1.27 -11.15 -7.27
C ALA A 59 1.32 -12.59 -7.80
N ALA A 60 2.52 -13.09 -8.15
CA ALA A 60 2.78 -14.49 -8.49
C ALA A 60 1.83 -15.10 -9.55
N GLY A 61 1.46 -14.30 -10.54
CA GLY A 61 0.59 -14.71 -11.65
C GLY A 61 -0.90 -14.70 -11.33
N VAL A 62 -1.31 -14.36 -10.11
CA VAL A 62 -2.71 -14.28 -9.70
C VAL A 62 -3.15 -12.84 -9.42
N ASP A 63 -4.41 -12.58 -9.73
CA ASP A 63 -5.11 -11.30 -9.53
C ASP A 63 -6.25 -11.51 -8.51
N LEU A 64 -6.46 -10.55 -7.61
CA LEU A 64 -7.45 -10.65 -6.54
C LEU A 64 -8.86 -10.94 -7.05
N MET A 65 -9.22 -10.42 -8.23
CA MET A 65 -10.55 -10.57 -8.83
C MET A 65 -10.87 -12.03 -9.19
N GLN A 66 -9.87 -12.93 -9.24
CA GLN A 66 -10.10 -14.37 -9.41
C GLN A 66 -10.81 -15.00 -8.19
N GLY A 67 -10.78 -14.35 -7.02
CA GLY A 67 -11.39 -14.81 -5.77
C GLY A 67 -10.84 -16.14 -5.26
N GLY A 68 -11.59 -16.82 -4.40
CA GLY A 68 -11.12 -18.04 -3.74
C GLY A 68 -9.87 -17.80 -2.89
N ASP A 69 -8.86 -18.66 -3.00
CA ASP A 69 -7.64 -18.62 -2.17
C ASP A 69 -6.52 -17.69 -2.70
N VAL A 70 -6.73 -16.97 -3.81
CA VAL A 70 -5.65 -16.16 -4.42
C VAL A 70 -5.11 -15.07 -3.49
N ALA A 71 -5.95 -14.52 -2.60
CA ALA A 71 -5.53 -13.54 -1.60
C ALA A 71 -4.40 -14.09 -0.69
N ARG A 72 -4.42 -15.40 -0.39
CA ARG A 72 -3.37 -16.09 0.37
C ARG A 72 -2.04 -16.11 -0.39
N THR A 73 -2.08 -16.46 -1.68
CA THR A 73 -0.90 -16.44 -2.57
C THR A 73 -0.31 -15.05 -2.69
N ILE A 74 -1.17 -14.03 -2.83
CA ILE A 74 -0.75 -12.62 -2.88
C ILE A 74 -0.04 -12.23 -1.58
N ALA A 75 -0.65 -12.51 -0.43
CA ALA A 75 -0.09 -12.17 0.88
C ALA A 75 1.22 -12.89 1.19
N ARG A 76 1.36 -14.18 0.82
CA ARG A 76 2.63 -14.92 0.96
C ARG A 76 3.72 -14.34 0.07
N THR A 77 3.40 -13.98 -1.17
CA THR A 77 4.37 -13.41 -2.11
C THR A 77 4.90 -12.08 -1.62
N HIS A 78 4.00 -11.15 -1.25
CA HIS A 78 4.37 -9.82 -0.79
C HIS A 78 5.17 -9.84 0.52
N LEU A 79 4.92 -10.81 1.41
CA LEU A 79 5.70 -10.99 2.63
C LEU A 79 7.19 -11.22 2.35
N ARG A 80 7.52 -11.92 1.28
CA ARG A 80 8.92 -12.18 0.88
C ARG A 80 9.67 -10.92 0.46
N PHE A 81 8.94 -9.83 0.19
CA PHE A 81 9.49 -8.53 -0.15
C PHE A 81 9.32 -7.52 1.01
N GLY A 82 9.09 -8.01 2.23
CA GLY A 82 9.04 -7.21 3.45
C GLY A 82 7.67 -6.65 3.81
N THR A 83 6.64 -6.86 2.98
CA THR A 83 5.27 -6.44 3.28
C THR A 83 4.63 -7.35 4.32
N THR A 84 4.52 -6.87 5.55
CA THR A 84 3.98 -7.64 6.69
C THR A 84 2.48 -7.43 6.90
N THR A 85 1.93 -6.33 6.36
CA THR A 85 0.50 -6.00 6.41
C THR A 85 0.09 -5.44 5.05
N LEU A 86 -1.09 -5.81 4.55
CA LEU A 86 -1.60 -5.23 3.31
C LEU A 86 -3.12 -5.08 3.29
N LEU A 87 -3.62 -4.25 2.38
CA LEU A 87 -5.00 -4.30 1.90
C LEU A 87 -5.06 -5.05 0.58
N ALA A 88 -6.03 -5.94 0.46
CA ALA A 88 -6.35 -6.59 -0.80
C ALA A 88 -7.18 -5.60 -1.65
N THR A 89 -6.73 -5.28 -2.86
CA THR A 89 -7.36 -4.25 -3.70
C THR A 89 -8.13 -4.85 -4.87
N THR A 90 -9.40 -4.48 -5.00
CA THR A 90 -10.26 -4.87 -6.13
C THR A 90 -9.93 -4.06 -7.38
N MET A 91 -10.50 -4.47 -8.51
CA MET A 91 -10.59 -3.65 -9.73
C MET A 91 -12.06 -3.33 -10.02
N THR A 92 -12.30 -2.37 -10.91
CA THR A 92 -13.63 -2.12 -11.50
C THR A 92 -14.10 -3.36 -12.26
N ALA A 93 -15.20 -3.96 -11.84
CA ALA A 93 -15.81 -5.13 -12.45
C ALA A 93 -17.32 -5.17 -12.18
N GLY A 94 -18.01 -6.21 -12.65
CA GLY A 94 -19.39 -6.47 -12.27
C GLY A 94 -19.52 -6.76 -10.78
N LEU A 95 -20.68 -6.44 -10.19
CA LEU A 95 -20.90 -6.61 -8.75
C LEU A 95 -20.67 -8.06 -8.30
N ASP A 96 -21.15 -9.05 -9.06
CA ASP A 96 -20.96 -10.46 -8.71
C ASP A 96 -19.47 -10.87 -8.66
N GLU A 97 -18.63 -10.26 -9.51
CA GLU A 97 -17.18 -10.51 -9.56
C GLU A 97 -16.48 -9.85 -8.35
N ILE A 98 -16.89 -8.63 -8.00
CA ILE A 98 -16.41 -7.96 -6.79
C ILE A 98 -16.80 -8.76 -5.55
N GLU A 99 -18.06 -9.18 -5.43
CA GLU A 99 -18.55 -9.96 -4.30
C GLU A 99 -17.79 -11.30 -4.15
N HIS A 100 -17.50 -11.97 -5.28
CA HIS A 100 -16.67 -13.17 -5.31
C HIS A 100 -15.24 -12.93 -4.79
N ALA A 101 -14.60 -11.83 -5.20
CA ALA A 101 -13.28 -11.45 -4.69
C ALA A 101 -13.32 -11.15 -3.18
N LEU A 102 -14.34 -10.40 -2.72
CA LEU A 102 -14.51 -10.06 -1.30
C LEU A 102 -14.71 -11.30 -0.42
N HIS A 103 -15.46 -12.30 -0.91
CA HIS A 103 -15.60 -13.59 -0.20
C HIS A 103 -14.25 -14.30 -0.02
N GLY A 104 -13.39 -14.30 -1.03
CA GLY A 104 -12.04 -14.87 -0.94
C GLY A 104 -11.15 -14.15 0.09
N VAL A 105 -11.23 -12.81 0.12
CA VAL A 105 -10.54 -12.00 1.14
C VAL A 105 -11.05 -12.32 2.53
N ALA A 106 -12.37 -12.35 2.74
CA ALA A 106 -12.98 -12.64 4.03
C ALA A 106 -12.58 -14.04 4.55
N ALA A 107 -12.58 -15.05 3.68
CA ALA A 107 -12.13 -16.40 4.03
C ALA A 107 -10.65 -16.43 4.45
N THR A 108 -9.79 -15.70 3.72
CA THR A 108 -8.36 -15.59 4.05
C THR A 108 -8.14 -14.88 5.39
N MET A 109 -8.90 -13.82 5.68
CA MET A 109 -8.84 -13.10 6.96
C MET A 109 -9.34 -13.94 8.14
N ALA A 110 -10.36 -14.79 7.92
CA ALA A 110 -10.90 -15.68 8.95
C ALA A 110 -9.94 -16.83 9.30
N ALA A 111 -9.04 -17.21 8.38
CA ALA A 111 -8.05 -18.26 8.56
C ALA A 111 -6.65 -17.79 8.07
N PRO A 112 -6.01 -16.86 8.82
CA PRO A 112 -4.74 -16.27 8.42
C PRO A 112 -3.61 -17.29 8.50
N ASP A 113 -2.69 -17.22 7.55
CA ASP A 113 -1.47 -18.04 7.59
C ASP A 113 -0.37 -17.39 8.40
N ALA A 114 0.40 -18.24 9.08
CA ALA A 114 1.59 -17.80 9.81
C ALA A 114 2.73 -17.34 8.88
N ASP A 115 2.72 -17.73 7.61
CA ASP A 115 3.74 -17.41 6.59
C ASP A 115 3.24 -16.43 5.51
N ALA A 116 2.22 -15.62 5.84
CA ALA A 116 1.66 -14.61 4.94
C ALA A 116 1.60 -13.22 5.57
N ALA A 117 1.60 -12.18 4.74
CA ALA A 117 1.28 -10.83 5.16
C ALA A 117 -0.13 -10.80 5.78
N SER A 118 -0.33 -9.96 6.79
CA SER A 118 -1.66 -9.77 7.38
C SER A 118 -2.55 -8.95 6.48
N ILE A 119 -3.59 -9.57 5.92
CA ILE A 119 -4.65 -8.85 5.22
C ILE A 119 -5.57 -8.22 6.26
N VAL A 120 -5.59 -6.90 6.34
CA VAL A 120 -6.36 -6.14 7.35
C VAL A 120 -7.68 -5.58 6.80
N GLY A 121 -8.04 -5.97 5.58
CA GLY A 121 -9.28 -5.64 4.92
C GLY A 121 -9.07 -5.36 3.43
N VAL A 122 -10.01 -4.60 2.88
CA VAL A 122 -10.08 -4.33 1.44
C VAL A 122 -9.84 -2.85 1.15
N HIS A 123 -9.08 -2.58 0.10
CA HIS A 123 -9.15 -1.33 -0.63
C HIS A 123 -10.10 -1.55 -1.81
N LEU A 124 -11.28 -0.93 -1.75
CA LEU A 124 -12.23 -0.99 -2.86
C LEU A 124 -11.84 0.07 -3.89
N GLU A 125 -11.05 -0.32 -4.89
CA GLU A 125 -10.71 0.52 -6.03
C GLU A 125 -11.61 0.19 -7.22
N GLY A 126 -12.44 1.15 -7.62
CA GLY A 126 -13.56 0.90 -8.52
C GLY A 126 -14.74 0.19 -7.82
N PRO A 127 -15.94 0.19 -8.41
CA PRO A 127 -16.30 0.76 -9.71
C PRO A 127 -16.77 2.23 -9.62
N PHE A 128 -16.64 2.89 -8.47
CA PHE A 128 -17.18 4.23 -8.18
C PHE A 128 -16.30 5.39 -8.68
N ILE A 129 -15.82 5.25 -9.90
CA ILE A 129 -14.79 6.10 -10.50
C ILE A 129 -15.26 6.75 -11.80
N SER A 130 -14.47 7.67 -12.34
CA SER A 130 -14.80 8.42 -13.55
C SER A 130 -14.48 7.63 -14.82
N PRO A 131 -15.44 7.48 -15.76
CA PRO A 131 -15.18 6.83 -17.06
C PRO A 131 -14.19 7.63 -17.93
N GLN A 132 -13.91 8.89 -17.60
CA GLN A 132 -12.94 9.74 -18.30
C GLN A 132 -11.49 9.53 -17.83
N ARG A 133 -11.30 8.76 -16.75
CA ARG A 133 -10.00 8.54 -16.08
C ARG A 133 -9.80 7.10 -15.65
N LEU A 134 -10.19 6.16 -16.51
CA LEU A 134 -10.10 4.72 -16.22
C LEU A 134 -8.66 4.22 -16.01
N GLY A 135 -7.69 4.71 -16.78
CA GLY A 135 -6.37 4.09 -16.80
C GLY A 135 -6.49 2.62 -17.23
N ALA A 136 -6.13 1.69 -16.34
CA ALA A 136 -6.26 0.25 -16.55
C ALA A 136 -7.61 -0.34 -16.09
N GLN A 137 -8.47 0.46 -15.46
CA GLN A 137 -9.77 0.02 -14.98
C GLN A 137 -10.71 -0.32 -16.15
N PRO A 138 -11.42 -1.47 -16.13
CA PRO A 138 -12.48 -1.74 -17.08
C PRO A 138 -13.54 -0.63 -17.10
N ASN A 139 -14.11 -0.32 -18.27
CA ASN A 139 -15.17 0.69 -18.40
C ASN A 139 -16.53 0.15 -17.94
N ARG A 140 -16.63 -0.22 -16.66
CA ARG A 140 -17.83 -0.76 -16.01
C ARG A 140 -18.16 0.06 -14.76
N THR A 141 -17.90 1.36 -14.83
CA THR A 141 -18.09 2.28 -13.71
C THR A 141 -19.57 2.47 -13.44
N ILE A 142 -19.90 2.62 -12.16
CA ILE A 142 -21.27 2.88 -11.68
C ILE A 142 -21.22 3.93 -10.58
N GLU A 143 -22.34 4.60 -10.34
CA GLU A 143 -22.46 5.51 -9.20
C GLU A 143 -22.58 4.71 -7.89
N ALA A 144 -21.90 5.16 -6.84
CA ALA A 144 -21.98 4.61 -5.51
C ALA A 144 -23.30 5.00 -4.83
N THR A 145 -23.87 4.07 -4.08
CA THR A 145 -24.93 4.37 -3.12
C THR A 145 -24.53 3.84 -1.75
N LEU A 146 -25.02 4.47 -0.67
CA LEU A 146 -24.73 4.02 0.69
C LEU A 146 -25.13 2.55 0.89
N ALA A 147 -26.30 2.15 0.37
CA ALA A 147 -26.80 0.79 0.48
C ALA A 147 -25.88 -0.23 -0.22
N LEU A 148 -25.36 0.12 -1.41
CA LEU A 148 -24.43 -0.73 -2.14
C LEU A 148 -23.10 -0.87 -1.38
N VAL A 149 -22.54 0.23 -0.89
CA VAL A 149 -21.28 0.17 -0.13
C VAL A 149 -21.47 -0.61 1.17
N GLN A 150 -22.60 -0.45 1.87
CA GLN A 150 -22.94 -1.24 3.05
C GLN A 150 -23.02 -2.74 2.75
N ARG A 151 -23.64 -3.11 1.61
CA ARG A 151 -23.69 -4.51 1.16
C ARG A 151 -22.28 -5.08 0.96
N LEU A 152 -21.41 -4.38 0.24
CA LEU A 152 -20.05 -4.84 -0.03
C LEU A 152 -19.20 -4.87 1.26
N HIS A 153 -19.32 -3.86 2.12
CA HIS A 153 -18.62 -3.79 3.40
C HIS A 153 -19.01 -4.92 4.38
N ALA A 154 -20.24 -5.44 4.25
CA ALA A 154 -20.69 -6.58 5.05
C ALA A 154 -20.05 -7.91 4.61
N LEU A 155 -19.55 -8.01 3.37
CA LEU A 155 -18.87 -9.22 2.87
C LEU A 155 -17.42 -9.29 3.34
N ALA A 156 -16.70 -8.17 3.22
CA ALA A 156 -15.36 -8.00 3.74
C ALA A 156 -15.16 -6.55 4.19
N PRO A 157 -14.39 -6.30 5.27
CA PRO A 157 -14.24 -4.96 5.82
C PRO A 157 -13.47 -4.07 4.84
N ILE A 158 -14.20 -3.17 4.18
CA ILE A 158 -13.60 -2.10 3.36
C ILE A 158 -12.93 -1.10 4.31
N ARG A 159 -11.62 -0.95 4.17
CA ARG A 159 -10.79 -0.01 4.96
C ARG A 159 -10.52 1.27 4.19
N VAL A 160 -10.31 1.14 2.89
CA VAL A 160 -10.07 2.25 1.96
C VAL A 160 -11.01 2.11 0.78
N MET A 161 -11.51 3.23 0.26
CA MET A 161 -12.31 3.23 -0.96
C MET A 161 -11.87 4.37 -1.87
N THR A 162 -11.51 4.04 -3.11
CA THR A 162 -11.21 5.02 -4.15
C THR A 162 -12.49 5.43 -4.84
N LEU A 163 -12.71 6.75 -4.93
CA LEU A 163 -13.94 7.32 -5.45
C LEU A 163 -13.66 8.62 -6.21
N ALA A 164 -14.35 8.81 -7.34
CA ALA A 164 -14.31 10.05 -8.10
C ALA A 164 -15.38 11.04 -7.59
N PRO A 165 -15.01 12.20 -7.03
CA PRO A 165 -15.96 13.09 -6.34
C PRO A 165 -16.97 13.78 -7.25
N GLU A 166 -16.68 13.91 -8.55
CA GLU A 166 -17.53 14.58 -9.55
C GLU A 166 -18.69 13.71 -10.07
N ILE A 167 -18.72 12.43 -9.68
CA ILE A 167 -19.73 11.49 -10.15
C ILE A 167 -20.94 11.52 -9.21
N GLY A 168 -22.10 11.91 -9.75
CA GLY A 168 -23.37 11.87 -9.03
C GLY A 168 -23.32 12.54 -7.66
N GLU A 169 -23.84 11.87 -6.63
CA GLU A 169 -23.88 12.38 -5.25
C GLU A 169 -22.68 11.94 -4.39
N HIS A 170 -21.57 11.53 -5.02
CA HIS A 170 -20.42 10.96 -4.31
C HIS A 170 -19.87 11.88 -3.22
N THR A 171 -19.76 13.19 -3.47
CA THR A 171 -19.27 14.15 -2.47
C THR A 171 -20.17 14.19 -1.23
N ALA A 172 -21.49 14.12 -1.41
CA ALA A 172 -22.45 14.07 -0.31
C ALA A 172 -22.45 12.72 0.44
N LEU A 173 -21.97 11.65 -0.20
CA LEU A 173 -21.86 10.32 0.37
C LEU A 173 -20.66 10.16 1.33
N ILE A 174 -19.59 10.94 1.14
CA ILE A 174 -18.33 10.85 1.90
C ILE A 174 -18.53 10.83 3.43
N PRO A 175 -19.32 11.74 4.05
CA PRO A 175 -19.50 11.73 5.51
C PRO A 175 -20.05 10.40 6.05
N ALA A 176 -21.00 9.79 5.33
CA ALA A 176 -21.61 8.52 5.72
C ALA A 176 -20.61 7.37 5.62
N LEU A 177 -19.78 7.37 4.58
CA LEU A 177 -18.71 6.38 4.39
C LEU A 177 -17.64 6.50 5.49
N SER A 178 -17.24 7.72 5.80
CA SER A 178 -16.29 7.98 6.90
C SER A 178 -16.84 7.55 8.26
N ALA A 179 -18.15 7.74 8.50
CA ALA A 179 -18.81 7.28 9.73
C ALA A 179 -18.83 5.74 9.86
N MET A 180 -18.74 5.01 8.75
CA MET A 180 -18.55 3.55 8.73
C MET A 180 -17.09 3.12 8.99
N GLY A 181 -16.17 4.07 9.17
CA GLY A 181 -14.74 3.80 9.34
C GLY A 181 -14.00 3.57 8.02
N ILE A 182 -14.61 3.88 6.87
CA ILE A 182 -13.97 3.78 5.56
C ILE A 182 -13.16 5.05 5.30
N ARG A 183 -11.88 4.89 4.96
CA ARG A 183 -11.03 5.97 4.46
C ARG A 183 -11.32 6.20 2.99
N VAL A 184 -12.05 7.28 2.68
CA VAL A 184 -12.33 7.65 1.30
C VAL A 184 -11.10 8.34 0.71
N GLN A 185 -10.67 7.89 -0.47
CA GLN A 185 -9.62 8.50 -1.27
C GLN A 185 -10.16 8.99 -2.61
N LEU A 186 -9.61 10.10 -3.09
CA LEU A 186 -9.95 10.65 -4.41
C LEU A 186 -8.97 10.09 -5.45
N GLY A 187 -9.51 9.43 -6.47
CA GLY A 187 -8.72 8.77 -7.51
C GLY A 187 -9.59 8.47 -8.72
N HIS A 188 -8.95 8.17 -9.86
CA HIS A 188 -9.67 7.90 -11.11
C HIS A 188 -10.72 8.98 -11.43
N SER A 189 -10.37 10.25 -11.26
CA SER A 189 -11.29 11.40 -11.26
C SER A 189 -10.92 12.43 -12.31
N ALA A 190 -11.92 12.83 -13.10
CA ALA A 190 -11.83 13.94 -14.04
C ALA A 190 -12.21 15.29 -13.41
N GLY A 191 -12.38 15.32 -12.08
CA GLY A 191 -12.89 16.48 -11.36
C GLY A 191 -11.96 17.68 -11.36
N THR A 192 -12.49 18.82 -10.92
CA THR A 192 -11.75 20.08 -10.77
C THR A 192 -11.04 20.15 -9.42
N TYR A 193 -10.19 21.15 -9.26
CA TYR A 193 -9.62 21.50 -7.97
C TYR A 193 -10.69 21.75 -6.90
N GLU A 194 -11.75 22.50 -7.22
CA GLU A 194 -12.83 22.83 -6.28
C GLU A 194 -13.60 21.59 -5.83
N GLU A 195 -13.85 20.64 -6.72
CA GLU A 195 -14.48 19.36 -6.37
C GLU A 195 -13.59 18.54 -5.42
N GLY A 196 -12.28 18.52 -5.66
CA GLY A 196 -11.31 17.90 -4.75
C GLY A 196 -11.30 18.55 -3.37
N VAL A 197 -11.33 19.89 -3.31
CA VAL A 197 -11.39 20.64 -2.03
C VAL A 197 -12.71 20.38 -1.31
N ALA A 198 -13.84 20.40 -2.02
CA ALA A 198 -15.16 20.13 -1.45
C ALA A 198 -15.23 18.70 -0.89
N ALA A 199 -14.66 17.71 -1.58
CA ALA A 199 -14.59 16.35 -1.10
C ALA A 199 -13.71 16.19 0.16
N LEU A 200 -12.58 16.90 0.25
CA LEU A 200 -11.77 16.96 1.48
C LEU A 200 -12.56 17.58 2.64
N GLN A 201 -13.30 18.66 2.39
CA GLN A 201 -14.18 19.29 3.39
C GLN A 201 -15.32 18.37 3.83
N ALA A 202 -15.81 17.52 2.94
CA ALA A 202 -16.82 16.50 3.25
C ALA A 202 -16.26 15.30 4.03
N GLY A 203 -14.94 15.19 4.19
CA GLY A 203 -14.28 14.13 4.98
C GLY A 203 -13.43 13.15 4.19
N ALA A 204 -13.16 13.41 2.89
CA ALA A 204 -12.20 12.60 2.15
C ALA A 204 -10.84 12.68 2.84
N SER A 205 -10.17 11.54 2.92
CA SER A 205 -9.04 11.34 3.81
C SER A 205 -7.70 11.22 3.07
N GLY A 206 -7.71 11.12 1.75
CA GLY A 206 -6.50 11.07 0.94
C GLY A 206 -6.77 11.02 -0.55
N PHE A 207 -5.73 10.66 -1.30
CA PHE A 207 -5.74 10.55 -2.76
C PHE A 207 -5.07 9.25 -3.17
N THR A 208 -5.68 8.54 -4.11
CA THR A 208 -5.20 7.27 -4.66
C THR A 208 -4.08 7.54 -5.65
N HIS A 209 -3.00 6.75 -5.61
CA HIS A 209 -1.82 6.78 -6.49
C HIS A 209 -1.55 8.14 -7.17
N LEU A 210 -1.28 9.17 -6.36
CA LEU A 210 -1.24 10.58 -6.75
C LEU A 210 -0.60 10.81 -8.12
N PHE A 211 -1.23 11.68 -8.92
CA PHE A 211 -0.96 12.00 -10.33
C PHE A 211 -1.52 10.99 -11.36
N ASN A 212 -1.68 9.73 -11.00
CA ASN A 212 -2.18 8.70 -11.92
C ASN A 212 -3.72 8.71 -11.95
N GLY A 213 -4.31 8.52 -13.13
CA GLY A 213 -5.76 8.47 -13.26
C GLY A 213 -6.50 9.72 -12.78
N MET A 214 -5.89 10.91 -12.74
CA MET A 214 -6.57 12.11 -12.25
C MET A 214 -6.24 13.36 -13.06
N THR A 215 -7.06 14.41 -12.95
CA THR A 215 -6.69 15.73 -13.48
C THR A 215 -5.44 16.26 -12.79
N GLY A 216 -4.50 16.74 -13.60
CA GLY A 216 -3.15 17.08 -13.15
C GLY A 216 -3.02 18.46 -12.51
N VAL A 217 -1.77 18.92 -12.45
CA VAL A 217 -1.42 20.27 -12.01
C VAL A 217 -1.30 21.16 -13.25
N ASP A 218 -2.18 22.14 -13.36
CA ASP A 218 -2.08 23.22 -14.34
C ASP A 218 -2.23 24.56 -13.64
N HIS A 219 -1.46 25.55 -14.10
CA HIS A 219 -1.39 26.88 -13.52
C HIS A 219 -2.68 27.70 -13.65
N TYR A 220 -3.50 27.46 -14.69
CA TYR A 220 -4.73 28.19 -14.95
C TYR A 220 -5.99 27.37 -14.62
N ARG A 221 -5.94 26.04 -14.85
CA ARG A 221 -7.03 25.09 -14.59
C ARG A 221 -6.55 23.93 -13.71
N PRO A 222 -6.25 24.18 -12.42
CA PRO A 222 -5.79 23.14 -11.52
C PRO A 222 -6.84 22.02 -11.36
N GLY A 223 -6.37 20.78 -11.23
CA GLY A 223 -7.21 19.59 -11.04
C GLY A 223 -7.08 18.96 -9.65
N ILE A 224 -7.49 17.70 -9.56
CA ILE A 224 -7.46 16.87 -8.34
C ILE A 224 -6.02 16.74 -7.80
N ALA A 225 -5.02 16.54 -8.66
CA ALA A 225 -3.63 16.47 -8.21
C ALA A 225 -3.15 17.80 -7.58
N ALA A 226 -3.62 18.95 -8.09
CA ALA A 226 -3.32 20.24 -7.49
C ALA A 226 -4.03 20.43 -6.14
N ALA A 227 -5.27 19.95 -6.00
CA ALA A 227 -5.98 19.95 -4.73
C ALA A 227 -5.24 19.11 -3.68
N ALA A 228 -4.72 17.94 -4.08
CA ALA A 228 -3.90 17.10 -3.22
C ALA A 228 -2.65 17.83 -2.72
N LEU A 229 -1.85 18.39 -3.63
CA LEU A 229 -0.61 19.10 -3.26
C LEU A 229 -0.86 20.32 -2.37
N ALA A 230 -2.01 20.98 -2.51
CA ALA A 230 -2.32 22.18 -1.74
C ALA A 230 -2.91 21.87 -0.35
N HIS A 231 -3.67 20.76 -0.20
CA HIS A 231 -4.52 20.55 0.99
C HIS A 231 -4.40 19.18 1.65
N ALA A 232 -3.81 18.18 0.99
CA ALA A 232 -3.82 16.83 1.50
C ALA A 232 -2.92 16.67 2.74
N GLN A 233 -3.43 15.93 3.72
CA GLN A 233 -2.63 15.43 4.83
C GLN A 233 -1.98 14.09 4.50
N TYR A 234 -2.68 13.23 3.76
CA TYR A 234 -2.26 11.92 3.29
C TYR A 234 -2.51 11.79 1.79
N ALA A 235 -1.63 11.07 1.10
CA ALA A 235 -1.84 10.62 -0.27
C ALA A 235 -0.96 9.40 -0.54
N GLU A 236 -1.41 8.56 -1.46
CA GLU A 236 -0.63 7.45 -2.00
C GLU A 236 0.33 7.94 -3.09
N ILE A 237 1.46 7.26 -3.21
CA ILE A 237 2.37 7.43 -4.34
C ILE A 237 2.97 6.08 -4.73
N ILE A 238 3.19 5.86 -6.03
CA ILE A 238 3.87 4.68 -6.57
C ILE A 238 5.32 5.08 -6.90
N PRO A 239 6.30 4.79 -6.03
CA PRO A 239 7.68 5.22 -6.24
C PRO A 239 8.47 4.18 -7.06
N ASP A 240 7.93 3.69 -8.18
CA ASP A 240 8.63 2.73 -9.06
C ASP A 240 9.59 3.39 -10.05
N LEU A 241 9.58 4.73 -10.10
CA LEU A 241 10.33 5.58 -11.02
C LEU A 241 9.92 5.43 -12.50
N GLN A 242 8.80 4.76 -12.76
CA GLN A 242 8.19 4.60 -14.09
C GLN A 242 6.89 5.40 -14.19
N HIS A 243 6.00 5.26 -13.20
CA HIS A 243 4.75 6.03 -13.11
C HIS A 243 5.03 7.50 -12.89
N ILE A 244 6.01 7.80 -12.03
CA ILE A 244 6.24 9.16 -11.54
C ILE A 244 7.72 9.48 -11.63
N HIS A 245 8.03 10.58 -12.31
CA HIS A 245 9.39 11.10 -12.41
C HIS A 245 9.94 11.43 -11.00
N PRO A 246 11.23 11.13 -10.69
CA PRO A 246 11.84 11.42 -9.38
C PRO A 246 11.60 12.83 -8.85
N GLY A 247 11.66 13.84 -9.73
CA GLY A 247 11.40 15.24 -9.37
C GLY A 247 9.96 15.49 -8.87
N VAL A 248 8.99 14.76 -9.41
CA VAL A 248 7.57 14.86 -9.01
C VAL A 248 7.34 14.13 -7.69
N ILE A 249 8.02 13.00 -7.44
CA ILE A 249 8.04 12.35 -6.11
C ILE A 249 8.57 13.32 -5.04
N ARG A 250 9.69 14.03 -5.32
CA ARG A 250 10.22 15.06 -4.41
C ARG A 250 9.24 16.20 -4.18
N LEU A 251 8.52 16.64 -5.22
CA LEU A 251 7.49 17.67 -5.09
C LEU A 251 6.39 17.22 -4.14
N ALA A 252 5.83 16.03 -4.36
CA ALA A 252 4.78 15.49 -3.50
C ALA A 252 5.25 15.31 -2.06
N ALA A 253 6.46 14.78 -1.85
CA ALA A 253 7.02 14.55 -0.51
C ALA A 253 7.23 15.86 0.29
N ARG A 254 7.48 16.97 -0.40
CA ARG A 254 7.57 18.31 0.21
C ARG A 254 6.20 18.92 0.52
N ALA A 255 5.21 18.64 -0.32
CA ALA A 255 3.89 19.26 -0.24
C ALA A 255 2.96 18.51 0.74
N ILE A 256 3.02 17.18 0.77
CA ILE A 256 2.09 16.33 1.51
C ILE A 256 2.81 15.68 2.69
N PRO A 257 2.51 16.07 3.94
CA PRO A 257 3.28 15.64 5.12
C PRO A 257 3.34 14.12 5.31
N ARG A 258 2.23 13.42 5.08
CA ARG A 258 2.12 11.97 5.24
C ARG A 258 1.83 11.28 3.91
N LEU A 259 2.55 11.69 2.87
CA LEU A 259 2.61 10.96 1.60
C LEU A 259 3.25 9.59 1.86
N TYR A 260 2.57 8.50 1.49
CA TYR A 260 3.03 7.14 1.74
C TYR A 260 3.07 6.32 0.45
N ALA A 261 3.97 5.34 0.43
CA ALA A 261 4.18 4.48 -0.72
C ALA A 261 3.14 3.37 -0.78
N VAL A 262 2.70 3.06 -1.98
CA VAL A 262 1.97 1.85 -2.32
C VAL A 262 2.62 1.19 -3.53
N THR A 263 2.44 -0.11 -3.69
CA THR A 263 2.97 -0.77 -4.90
C THR A 263 2.05 -0.61 -6.09
N ASP A 264 0.72 -0.62 -5.89
CA ASP A 264 -0.21 -0.84 -6.99
C ASP A 264 0.17 -2.13 -7.75
N ALA A 265 0.59 -3.15 -7.00
CA ALA A 265 1.16 -4.38 -7.54
C ALA A 265 0.10 -5.21 -8.25
N THR A 266 0.48 -5.75 -9.40
CA THR A 266 -0.37 -6.61 -10.24
C THR A 266 0.04 -8.08 -10.15
N ALA A 267 -0.68 -8.96 -10.85
CA ALA A 267 -0.31 -10.37 -11.01
C ALA A 267 1.14 -10.57 -11.51
N ALA A 268 1.72 -9.57 -12.18
CA ALA A 268 3.08 -9.63 -12.70
C ALA A 268 4.18 -9.50 -11.61
N THR A 269 3.83 -9.08 -10.39
CA THR A 269 4.78 -8.92 -9.28
C THR A 269 5.36 -10.28 -8.88
N GLY A 270 6.68 -10.37 -8.79
CA GLY A 270 7.40 -11.62 -8.50
C GLY A 270 7.48 -12.61 -9.67
N MET A 271 7.03 -12.23 -10.86
CA MET A 271 7.01 -13.08 -12.05
C MET A 271 8.06 -12.65 -13.10
N PRO A 272 8.52 -13.56 -13.98
CA PRO A 272 9.38 -13.21 -15.11
C PRO A 272 8.66 -12.24 -16.08
N ASP A 273 9.40 -11.69 -17.03
CA ASP A 273 8.80 -10.88 -18.10
C ASP A 273 7.86 -11.74 -18.95
N GLY A 274 6.72 -11.17 -19.33
CA GLY A 274 5.63 -11.95 -19.90
C GLY A 274 4.30 -11.22 -19.83
N GLU A 275 3.22 -11.97 -20.04
CA GLU A 275 1.87 -11.43 -20.11
C GLU A 275 1.02 -11.96 -18.95
N TYR A 276 0.26 -11.07 -18.32
CA TYR A 276 -0.49 -11.34 -17.10
C TYR A 276 -1.87 -10.69 -17.15
N ALA A 277 -2.79 -11.19 -16.31
CA ALA A 277 -4.10 -10.58 -16.14
C ALA A 277 -4.03 -9.37 -15.20
N LEU A 278 -4.91 -8.39 -15.43
CA LEU A 278 -5.24 -7.30 -14.51
C LEU A 278 -6.74 -7.04 -14.63
N GLY A 279 -7.53 -7.63 -13.73
CA GLY A 279 -8.98 -7.77 -13.94
C GLY A 279 -9.32 -8.39 -15.31
N GLU A 280 -10.18 -7.71 -16.09
CA GLU A 280 -10.54 -8.14 -17.45
C GLU A 280 -9.46 -7.80 -18.51
N GLN A 281 -8.43 -7.05 -18.14
CA GLN A 281 -7.38 -6.59 -19.06
C GLN A 281 -6.19 -7.55 -19.09
N ARG A 282 -5.39 -7.46 -20.16
CA ARG A 282 -4.10 -8.13 -20.29
C ARG A 282 -2.98 -7.10 -20.30
N VAL A 283 -1.97 -7.32 -19.46
CA VAL A 283 -0.80 -6.46 -19.31
C VAL A 283 0.47 -7.20 -19.69
N HIS A 284 1.43 -6.47 -20.24
CA HIS A 284 2.76 -6.98 -20.54
C HIS A 284 3.77 -6.42 -19.55
N LYS A 285 4.50 -7.30 -18.89
CA LYS A 285 5.62 -6.97 -18.01
C LYS A 285 6.93 -7.06 -18.78
N CYS A 286 7.72 -6.00 -18.71
CA CYS A 286 9.09 -5.94 -19.19
C CYS A 286 9.96 -5.19 -18.17
N GLY A 287 10.89 -5.89 -17.54
CA GLY A 287 11.62 -5.39 -16.38
C GLY A 287 10.68 -5.02 -15.22
N GLY A 288 10.79 -3.78 -14.73
CA GLY A 288 9.90 -3.23 -13.70
C GLY A 288 8.62 -2.58 -14.23
N CYS A 289 8.45 -2.47 -15.55
CA CYS A 289 7.28 -1.83 -16.16
C CYS A 289 6.15 -2.83 -16.41
N VAL A 290 4.91 -2.44 -16.13
CA VAL A 290 3.70 -3.15 -16.52
C VAL A 290 2.84 -2.23 -17.39
N ARG A 291 2.49 -2.67 -18.59
CA ARG A 291 1.78 -1.84 -19.60
C ARG A 291 0.64 -2.58 -20.26
N LEU A 292 -0.39 -1.82 -20.63
CA LEU A 292 -1.42 -2.27 -21.57
C LEU A 292 -0.85 -2.42 -22.98
N ALA A 293 -1.58 -3.13 -23.84
CA ALA A 293 -1.30 -3.19 -25.28
C ALA A 293 -1.27 -1.80 -25.95
N THR A 294 -1.96 -0.81 -25.38
CA THR A 294 -1.96 0.59 -25.84
C THR A 294 -0.68 1.36 -25.46
N GLY A 295 0.19 0.77 -24.62
CA GLY A 295 1.43 1.38 -24.12
C GLY A 295 1.30 2.15 -22.80
N SER A 296 0.07 2.43 -22.34
CA SER A 296 -0.20 3.03 -21.03
C SER A 296 0.29 2.13 -19.89
N LEU A 297 0.79 2.73 -18.81
CA LEU A 297 1.09 2.00 -17.57
C LEU A 297 -0.20 1.47 -16.95
N ALA A 298 -0.12 0.29 -16.32
CA ALA A 298 -1.27 -0.40 -15.75
C ALA A 298 -0.86 -1.20 -14.52
N GLY A 299 -1.04 -0.60 -13.35
CA GLY A 299 -0.42 -1.06 -12.12
C GLY A 299 1.09 -1.20 -12.25
N SER A 300 1.71 -1.90 -11.31
CA SER A 300 3.16 -2.10 -11.30
C SER A 300 3.57 -3.55 -11.02
N ALA A 301 4.87 -3.80 -11.16
CA ALA A 301 5.54 -4.98 -10.60
C ALA A 301 6.44 -4.59 -9.38
N LEU A 302 6.17 -3.43 -8.77
CA LEU A 302 6.92 -2.89 -7.64
C LEU A 302 6.71 -3.75 -6.40
N THR A 303 7.76 -3.84 -5.59
CA THR A 303 7.74 -4.45 -4.26
C THR A 303 8.11 -3.42 -3.20
N MET A 304 7.65 -3.57 -1.96
CA MET A 304 7.85 -2.54 -0.93
C MET A 304 9.32 -2.34 -0.53
N ASP A 305 10.15 -3.38 -0.57
CA ASP A 305 11.60 -3.24 -0.39
C ASP A 305 12.24 -2.41 -1.50
N GLN A 306 11.78 -2.59 -2.75
CA GLN A 306 12.22 -1.76 -3.87
C GLN A 306 11.66 -0.34 -3.78
N ALA A 307 10.42 -0.17 -3.31
CA ALA A 307 9.83 1.15 -3.06
C ALA A 307 10.66 1.95 -2.05
N LEU A 308 11.09 1.32 -0.94
CA LEU A 308 12.00 1.91 0.03
C LEU A 308 13.32 2.36 -0.63
N ARG A 309 13.97 1.46 -1.38
CA ARG A 309 15.23 1.77 -2.09
C ARG A 309 15.07 2.92 -3.08
N ASN A 310 13.96 2.95 -3.81
CA ASN A 310 13.65 4.02 -4.76
C ASN A 310 13.44 5.36 -4.07
N LEU A 311 12.72 5.41 -2.93
CA LEU A 311 12.57 6.64 -2.15
C LEU A 311 13.92 7.18 -1.66
N VAL A 312 14.80 6.30 -1.18
CA VAL A 312 16.17 6.68 -0.78
C VAL A 312 16.99 7.15 -1.98
N GLN A 313 16.88 6.48 -3.15
CA GLN A 313 17.53 6.91 -4.39
C GLN A 313 17.03 8.27 -4.88
N VAL A 314 15.74 8.56 -4.66
CA VAL A 314 15.12 9.87 -4.88
C VAL A 314 15.59 10.90 -3.83
N GLY A 315 16.46 10.53 -2.89
CA GLY A 315 17.14 11.44 -1.97
C GLY A 315 16.36 11.74 -0.70
N LEU A 316 15.45 10.84 -0.29
CA LEU A 316 14.88 10.86 1.06
C LEU A 316 15.86 10.19 2.03
N GLU A 317 15.90 10.70 3.26
CA GLU A 317 16.58 10.01 4.36
C GLU A 317 15.91 8.66 4.63
N LEU A 318 16.69 7.64 4.97
CA LEU A 318 16.18 6.28 5.19
C LEU A 318 15.08 6.23 6.27
N ALA A 319 15.18 7.07 7.31
CA ALA A 319 14.15 7.16 8.34
C ALA A 319 12.82 7.71 7.79
N ASP A 320 12.85 8.72 6.93
CA ASP A 320 11.65 9.26 6.25
C ASP A 320 11.09 8.23 5.28
N ALA A 321 11.94 7.62 4.43
CA ALA A 321 11.52 6.57 3.52
C ALA A 321 10.85 5.40 4.27
N SER A 322 11.41 4.99 5.43
CA SER A 322 10.83 3.96 6.29
C SER A 322 9.45 4.34 6.83
N GLN A 323 9.24 5.59 7.25
CA GLN A 323 7.93 6.04 7.72
C GLN A 323 6.88 5.95 6.60
N ARG A 324 7.26 6.28 5.37
CA ARG A 324 6.38 6.26 4.18
C ARG A 324 5.99 4.85 3.74
N VAL A 325 6.76 3.82 4.10
CA VAL A 325 6.45 2.42 3.80
C VAL A 325 5.86 1.65 4.98
N SER A 326 5.74 2.28 6.16
CA SER A 326 5.28 1.57 7.38
C SER A 326 4.43 2.45 8.30
N THR A 327 5.01 3.45 8.95
CA THR A 327 4.34 4.27 9.97
C THR A 327 3.16 5.06 9.43
N PHE A 328 3.32 5.78 8.31
CA PHE A 328 2.24 6.58 7.73
C PHE A 328 1.05 5.73 7.24
N PRO A 329 1.23 4.62 6.51
CA PRO A 329 0.11 3.74 6.17
C PRO A 329 -0.52 3.06 7.40
N ALA A 330 0.26 2.71 8.44
CA ALA A 330 -0.29 2.24 9.71
C ALA A 330 -1.21 3.28 10.36
N ASP A 331 -0.70 4.51 10.53
CA ASP A 331 -1.44 5.62 11.14
C ASP A 331 -2.68 6.00 10.32
N TYR A 332 -2.59 5.95 8.99
CA TYR A 332 -3.71 6.20 8.09
C TYR A 332 -4.88 5.25 8.37
N LEU A 333 -4.58 3.96 8.57
CA LEU A 333 -5.58 2.94 8.92
C LEU A 333 -5.95 2.90 10.41
N GLY A 334 -5.27 3.66 11.27
CA GLY A 334 -5.45 3.62 12.72
C GLY A 334 -4.85 2.38 13.40
N LEU A 335 -3.83 1.76 12.79
CA LEU A 335 -3.15 0.58 13.33
C LEU A 335 -2.03 1.00 14.30
N GLY A 336 -2.39 1.18 15.57
CA GLY A 336 -1.45 1.61 16.62
C GLY A 336 -0.46 0.54 17.09
N ASP A 337 -0.74 -0.73 16.78
CA ASP A 337 0.05 -1.89 17.19
C ASP A 337 1.22 -2.21 16.25
N ARG A 338 1.36 -1.54 15.10
CA ARG A 338 2.39 -1.82 14.10
C ARG A 338 2.88 -0.57 13.37
N GLY A 339 3.76 -0.77 12.39
CA GLY A 339 4.41 0.32 11.65
C GLY A 339 5.46 1.09 12.47
N ARG A 340 5.91 0.51 13.58
CA ARG A 340 6.94 1.06 14.48
C ARG A 340 7.61 -0.05 15.28
N ILE A 341 8.86 0.16 15.67
CA ILE A 341 9.58 -0.72 16.61
C ILE A 341 9.57 -0.06 18.00
N ALA A 342 8.68 -0.52 18.86
CA ALA A 342 8.53 -0.07 20.24
C ALA A 342 8.00 -1.22 21.10
N PRO A 343 8.23 -1.23 22.42
CA PRO A 343 7.61 -2.20 23.32
C PRO A 343 6.10 -2.31 23.09
N ASP A 344 5.58 -3.53 23.18
CA ASP A 344 4.17 -3.91 22.97
C ASP A 344 3.67 -3.75 21.52
N ALA A 345 4.46 -3.20 20.59
CA ALA A 345 4.13 -3.27 19.17
C ALA A 345 4.28 -4.70 18.67
N ARG A 346 3.41 -5.11 17.74
CA ARG A 346 3.51 -6.37 17.01
C ARG A 346 4.90 -6.49 16.38
N ALA A 347 5.50 -7.68 16.50
CA ALA A 347 6.82 -7.97 15.95
C ALA A 347 6.74 -8.21 14.43
N ASP A 348 6.38 -7.16 13.70
CA ASP A 348 6.47 -7.04 12.25
C ASP A 348 7.74 -6.24 11.93
N LEU A 349 8.79 -6.91 11.45
CA LEU A 349 10.14 -6.34 11.30
C LEU A 349 10.74 -6.71 9.94
N VAL A 350 11.57 -5.82 9.42
CA VAL A 350 12.39 -6.05 8.22
C VAL A 350 13.86 -5.82 8.56
N VAL A 351 14.71 -6.75 8.15
CA VAL A 351 16.17 -6.66 8.30
C VAL A 351 16.80 -6.52 6.93
N LEU A 352 17.61 -5.48 6.76
CA LEU A 352 18.28 -5.13 5.52
C LEU A 352 19.80 -5.08 5.71
N ASP A 353 20.55 -5.36 4.65
CA ASP A 353 21.99 -5.10 4.61
C ASP A 353 22.32 -3.59 4.45
N ALA A 354 23.61 -3.26 4.41
CA ALA A 354 24.08 -1.88 4.25
C ALA A 354 23.67 -1.24 2.92
N GLU A 355 23.39 -2.04 1.89
CA GLU A 355 22.87 -1.59 0.59
C GLU A 355 21.33 -1.67 0.50
N LEU A 356 20.65 -1.86 1.64
CA LEU A 356 19.20 -1.95 1.75
C LEU A 356 18.59 -3.14 0.98
N ARG A 357 19.34 -4.23 0.81
CA ARG A 357 18.81 -5.50 0.32
C ARG A 357 18.22 -6.29 1.46
N LEU A 358 17.09 -6.92 1.19
CA LEU A 358 16.34 -7.69 2.17
C LEU A 358 17.10 -8.94 2.62
N GLN A 359 17.32 -9.08 3.93
CA GLN A 359 17.97 -10.25 4.54
C GLN A 359 16.99 -11.13 5.31
N GLN A 360 16.03 -10.52 6.01
CA GLN A 360 15.08 -11.25 6.85
C GLN A 360 13.78 -10.47 7.01
N VAL A 361 12.67 -11.20 7.13
CA VAL A 361 11.35 -10.66 7.47
C VAL A 361 10.84 -11.38 8.71
N VAL A 362 10.24 -10.63 9.63
CA VAL A 362 9.51 -11.14 10.78
C VAL A 362 8.07 -10.66 10.67
N VAL A 363 7.10 -11.57 10.78
CA VAL A 363 5.67 -11.24 10.83
C VAL A 363 5.04 -11.89 12.06
N GLY A 364 4.42 -11.09 12.93
CA GLY A 364 3.88 -11.54 14.20
C GLY A 364 4.87 -12.37 15.02
N GLY A 365 6.15 -12.01 15.02
CA GLY A 365 7.21 -12.72 15.75
C GLY A 365 7.82 -13.93 15.05
N ARG A 366 7.24 -14.37 13.93
CA ARG A 366 7.74 -15.50 13.15
C ARG A 366 8.72 -15.03 12.08
N VAL A 367 9.91 -15.63 12.08
CA VAL A 367 10.89 -15.42 11.01
C VAL A 367 10.44 -16.16 9.74
N VAL A 368 10.44 -15.44 8.62
CA VAL A 368 10.07 -15.94 7.30
C VAL A 368 11.30 -16.55 6.63
N ASP A 369 11.13 -17.71 6.00
CA ASP A 369 12.15 -18.30 5.14
C ASP A 369 12.05 -17.70 3.73
N LEU A 370 13.00 -16.83 3.39
CA LEU A 370 13.05 -16.17 2.08
C LEU A 370 13.52 -17.10 0.95
N ASN A 371 14.08 -18.27 1.27
CA ASN A 371 14.60 -19.24 0.30
C ASN A 371 13.61 -20.35 -0.06
N ALA A 372 12.60 -20.60 0.79
CA ALA A 372 11.54 -21.55 0.48
C ALA A 372 10.87 -21.19 -0.85
N THR A 373 10.55 -22.14 -1.72
CA THR A 373 9.74 -21.86 -2.93
C THR A 373 8.28 -21.65 -2.50
N PRO A 374 7.53 -20.67 -3.03
CA PRO A 374 6.10 -20.57 -2.75
C PRO A 374 5.43 -21.88 -3.16
N ALA A 375 4.68 -22.50 -2.24
CA ALA A 375 3.92 -23.72 -2.48
C ALA A 375 2.68 -23.47 -3.33
#